data_AF-A0A9E4AJY8-F1
#
_entry.id   AF-A0A9E4AJY8-F1
#
_cell.length_a   1.000
_cell.length_b   1.000
_cell.length_c   1.000
_cell.angle_alpha   90.00
_cell.angle_beta   90.00
_cell.angle_gamma   90.00
#
_symmetry.space_group_name_H-M   'P 1'
#
loop_
_entity.id
_entity.type
_entity.pdbx_description
1 polymer ?
#
loop_
_entity_poly.entity_id
_entity_poly.type
_entity_poly.pdbx_seq_one_letter_code
_entity_poly.pdbx_strand_id
1 'polypeptide(L)'
;MECKNTKLTLAQLSQLLGYSRIAQPLYSFLISPVGFSPTLVSLLQKYRRHDVLEYLWEPGKIPWQVAVAQWDMTTANLNRNNMIGRIGI
;
A
#
# COMPACT_ATOMS: atom_id res chain seq x y z
N MET A 1 -0.57 -8.97 -5.14
CA MET A 1 -1.44 -8.61 -4.00
C MET A 1 -0.92 -9.34 -2.77
N GLU A 2 -0.85 -8.66 -1.62
CA GLU A 2 -0.44 -9.26 -0.35
C GLU A 2 -1.47 -8.96 0.74
N CYS A 3 -1.95 -10.02 1.41
CA CYS A 3 -2.97 -9.95 2.45
C CYS A 3 -2.43 -10.53 3.75
N LYS A 4 -2.72 -9.86 4.88
CA LYS A 4 -2.30 -10.30 6.21
C LYS A 4 -3.46 -10.27 7.18
N ASN A 5 -3.44 -11.18 8.15
CA ASN A 5 -4.37 -11.22 9.28
C ASN A 5 -3.81 -10.50 10.53
N THR A 6 -2.67 -9.83 10.39
CA THR A 6 -2.00 -9.04 11.44
C THR A 6 -1.85 -7.59 11.00
N LYS A 7 -1.40 -6.71 11.90
CA LYS A 7 -1.11 -5.31 11.54
C LYS A 7 -0.09 -5.25 10.40
N LEU A 8 -0.35 -4.41 9.41
CA LEU A 8 0.55 -4.20 8.29
C LEU A 8 1.82 -3.50 8.75
N THR A 9 2.96 -4.09 8.43
CA THR A 9 4.28 -3.59 8.84
C THR A 9 5.07 -3.03 7.67
N LEU A 10 6.09 -2.23 7.97
CA LEU A 10 7.01 -1.70 6.97
C LEU A 10 7.76 -2.83 6.24
N ALA A 11 8.08 -3.93 6.92
CA ALA A 11 8.73 -5.08 6.31
C ALA A 11 7.88 -5.73 5.20
N GLN A 12 6.57 -5.85 5.44
CA GLN A 12 5.63 -6.39 4.43
C GLN A 12 5.48 -5.43 3.26
N LEU A 13 5.43 -4.12 3.51
CA LEU A 13 5.47 -3.11 2.46
C LEU A 13 6.75 -3.23 1.62
N SER A 14 7.91 -3.37 2.25
CA SER A 14 9.19 -3.53 1.55
C SER A 14 9.24 -4.81 0.71
N GLN A 15 8.69 -5.92 1.20
CA GLN A 15 8.58 -7.16 0.43
C GLN A 15 7.73 -6.95 -0.82
N LEU A 16 6.53 -6.39 -0.67
CA LEU A 16 5.64 -6.13 -1.79
C LEU A 16 6.21 -5.12 -2.78
N LEU A 17 6.92 -4.08 -2.32
CA LEU A 17 7.65 -3.15 -3.19
C LEU A 17 8.72 -3.86 -4.01
N GLY A 18 9.49 -4.75 -3.38
CA GLY A 18 10.48 -5.58 -4.07
C GLY A 18 9.84 -6.42 -5.18
N TYR A 19 8.74 -7.10 -4.89
CA TYR A 19 8.01 -7.89 -5.89
C TYR A 19 7.40 -7.01 -6.98
N SER A 20 6.81 -5.87 -6.61
CA SER A 20 6.16 -4.97 -7.56
C SER A 20 7.15 -4.34 -8.54
N ARG A 21 8.39 -4.08 -8.09
CA ARG A 21 9.43 -3.52 -8.95
C ARG A 21 9.95 -4.51 -9.99
N ILE A 22 9.90 -5.82 -9.69
CA ILE A 22 10.30 -6.88 -10.62
C ILE A 22 9.14 -7.25 -11.55
N ALA A 23 7.97 -7.55 -10.99
CA ALA A 23 6.82 -8.04 -11.74
C ALA A 23 6.06 -6.93 -12.48
N GLN A 24 6.24 -5.67 -12.06
CA GLN A 24 5.56 -4.49 -12.61
C GLN A 24 4.05 -4.72 -12.82
N PRO A 25 3.31 -5.08 -11.76
CA PRO A 25 1.88 -5.35 -11.89
C PRO A 25 1.12 -4.05 -12.12
N LEU A 26 0.05 -4.09 -12.91
CA LEU A 26 -0.86 -2.94 -13.10
C LEU A 26 -1.43 -2.44 -11.77
N TYR A 27 -1.68 -3.36 -10.84
CA TYR A 27 -2.18 -3.06 -9.50
C TYR A 27 -1.39 -3.80 -8.41
N SER A 28 -0.99 -3.06 -7.38
CA SER A 28 -0.34 -3.63 -6.21
C SER A 28 -1.06 -3.19 -4.94
N PHE A 29 -1.45 -4.16 -4.12
CA PHE A 29 -2.27 -3.95 -2.93
C PHE A 29 -1.66 -4.66 -1.71
N LEU A 30 -1.60 -3.94 -0.60
CA LEU A 30 -1.26 -4.43 0.72
C LEU A 30 -2.45 -4.24 1.66
N ILE A 31 -3.08 -5.33 2.09
CA ILE A 31 -4.37 -5.29 2.78
C ILE A 31 -4.34 -6.10 4.09
N SER A 32 -4.99 -5.57 5.13
CA SER A 32 -5.23 -6.30 6.40
C SER A 32 -6.52 -5.83 7.08
N PRO A 33 -7.27 -6.73 7.74
CA PRO A 33 -8.43 -6.32 8.53
C PRO A 33 -8.06 -5.62 9.84
N VAL A 34 -6.84 -5.85 10.36
CA VAL A 34 -6.37 -5.30 11.63
C VAL A 34 -5.87 -3.85 11.48
N GLY A 35 -5.57 -3.42 10.26
CA GLY A 35 -5.07 -2.09 9.95
C GLY A 35 -3.54 -2.00 10.00
N PHE A 36 -3.03 -0.82 10.34
CA PHE A 36 -1.62 -0.45 10.16
C PHE A 36 -0.81 -0.50 11.46
N SER A 37 0.49 -0.80 11.36
CA SER A 37 1.41 -0.64 12.48
C SER A 37 1.68 0.85 12.77
N PRO A 38 2.05 1.22 14.02
CA PRO A 38 2.35 2.61 14.37
C PRO A 38 3.45 3.23 13.50
N THR A 39 4.46 2.43 13.12
CA THR A 39 5.54 2.88 12.23
C THR A 39 5.03 3.20 10.85
N LEU A 40 4.15 2.36 10.29
CA LEU A 40 3.55 2.57 8.97
C LEU A 40 2.64 3.81 8.97
N VAL A 41 1.84 3.98 10.03
CA VAL A 41 1.01 5.18 10.24
C VAL A 41 1.87 6.43 10.34
N SER A 42 2.94 6.39 11.12
CA SER A 42 3.85 7.53 11.26
C SER A 42 4.45 7.91 9.91
N LEU A 43 4.93 6.93 9.14
CA LEU A 43 5.53 7.18 7.83
C LEU A 43 4.52 7.76 6.82
N LEU A 44 3.36 7.10 6.68
CA LEU A 44 2.40 7.41 5.62
C LEU A 44 1.48 8.57 5.99
N GLN A 45 0.97 8.64 7.22
CA GLN A 45 0.01 9.67 7.61
C GLN A 45 0.66 10.88 8.29
N LYS A 46 1.64 10.67 9.19
CA LYS A 46 2.28 11.76 9.93
C LYS A 46 3.36 12.47 9.11
N TYR A 47 4.28 11.72 8.50
CA TYR A 47 5.35 12.26 7.66
C TYR A 47 4.95 12.43 6.20
N ARG A 48 3.77 11.93 5.78
CA ARG A 48 3.24 12.02 4.41
C ARG A 48 4.24 11.53 3.35
N ARG A 49 5.08 10.55 3.70
CA ARG A 49 6.07 9.96 2.81
C ARG A 49 5.39 8.96 1.87
N HIS A 50 4.51 9.45 1.00
CA HIS A 50 3.81 8.61 0.01
C HIS A 50 4.74 8.16 -1.13
N ASP A 51 5.86 8.86 -1.32
CA ASP A 51 6.91 8.51 -2.26
C ASP A 51 7.49 7.11 -1.99
N VAL A 52 7.45 6.64 -0.74
CA VAL A 52 7.91 5.28 -0.39
C VAL A 52 7.01 4.17 -0.93
N LEU A 53 5.80 4.50 -1.39
CA LEU A 53 4.87 3.54 -2.01
C LEU A 53 5.15 3.37 -3.50
N GLU A 54 5.96 4.23 -4.10
CA GLU A 54 6.26 4.23 -5.53
C GLU A 54 7.26 3.12 -5.87
N TYR A 55 6.99 2.35 -6.93
CA TYR A 55 7.86 1.26 -7.38
C TYR A 55 8.26 1.32 -8.85
N LEU A 56 7.58 2.14 -9.66
CA LEU A 56 7.90 2.33 -11.08
C LEU A 56 7.71 3.78 -11.46
N TRP A 57 8.73 4.38 -12.07
CA TRP A 57 8.71 5.73 -12.59
C TRP A 57 8.92 5.69 -14.09
N GLU A 58 7.94 6.21 -14.82
CA GLU A 58 8.04 6.40 -16.27
C GLU A 58 8.01 7.90 -16.59
N PRO A 59 8.89 8.40 -17.47
CA PRO A 59 8.89 9.80 -17.86
C PRO A 59 7.51 10.23 -18.39
N GLY A 60 6.97 11.32 -17.83
CA GLY A 60 5.68 11.87 -18.25
C GLY A 60 4.44 11.12 -17.72
N LYS A 61 4.61 10.11 -16.86
CA LYS A 61 3.50 9.40 -16.22
C LYS A 61 3.53 9.53 -14.70
N ILE A 62 2.36 9.34 -14.09
CA ILE A 62 2.23 9.23 -12.63
C ILE A 62 2.92 7.92 -12.19
N PRO A 63 3.77 7.94 -11.14
CA PRO A 63 4.47 6.75 -10.70
C PRO A 63 3.49 5.69 -10.20
N TRP A 64 3.82 4.43 -10.45
CA TRP A 64 2.99 3.33 -9.97
C TRP A 64 3.24 3.14 -8.48
N GLN A 65 2.14 3.01 -7.73
CA GLN A 65 2.17 2.98 -6.27
C GLN A 65 1.52 1.72 -5.73
N VAL A 66 2.05 1.25 -4.62
CA VAL A 66 1.38 0.25 -3.79
C VAL A 66 0.24 0.93 -3.05
N ALA A 67 -0.98 0.42 -3.24
CA ALA A 67 -2.12 0.82 -2.45
C ALA A 67 -2.15 0.04 -1.13
N VAL A 68 -2.12 0.75 -0.02
CA VAL A 68 -2.15 0.19 1.34
C VAL A 68 -3.50 0.52 1.96
N ALA A 69 -4.24 -0.50 2.40
CA ALA A 69 -5.61 -0.30 2.87
C ALA A 69 -5.98 -1.26 4.00
N GLN A 70 -6.92 -0.83 4.83
CA GLN A 70 -7.57 -1.70 5.79
C GLN A 70 -8.79 -2.38 5.14
N TRP A 71 -8.90 -3.68 5.32
CA TRP A 71 -10.10 -4.43 4.94
C TRP A 71 -11.15 -4.33 6.03
N ASP A 72 -12.37 -3.94 5.69
CA ASP A 72 -13.47 -3.98 6.63
C ASP A 72 -14.18 -5.34 6.53
N MET A 73 -14.06 -6.13 7.60
CA MET A 73 -14.69 -7.45 7.70
C MET A 73 -16.22 -7.37 7.78
N THR A 74 -16.79 -6.24 8.22
CA THR A 74 -18.25 -6.09 8.38
C THR A 74 -18.92 -5.77 7.05
N THR A 75 -18.31 -4.89 6.26
CA THR A 75 -18.84 -4.46 4.96
C THR A 75 -18.26 -5.26 3.79
N ALA A 76 -17.30 -6.16 4.05
CA ALA A 76 -16.56 -6.92 3.05
C ALA A 76 -15.97 -6.04 1.94
N ASN A 77 -15.50 -4.85 2.33
CA ASN A 77 -15.01 -3.83 1.41
C ASN A 77 -13.70 -3.22 1.92
N LEU A 78 -12.94 -2.63 1.00
CA LEU A 78 -11.79 -1.81 1.34
C LEU A 78 -12.26 -0.51 2.00
N ASN A 79 -11.74 -0.21 3.19
CA ASN A 79 -12.01 1.05 3.84
C ASN A 79 -11.31 2.18 3.08
N ARG A 80 -12.07 2.87 2.21
CA ARG A 80 -11.56 3.97 1.38
C ARG A 80 -11.03 5.15 2.19
N ASN A 81 -11.53 5.37 3.40
CA ASN A 81 -11.03 6.46 4.26
C ASN A 81 -9.62 6.18 4.79
N ASN A 82 -9.21 4.91 4.81
CA ASN A 82 -7.91 4.49 5.32
C ASN A 82 -6.99 3.98 4.20
N MET A 83 -7.36 4.17 2.94
CA MET A 83 -6.57 3.75 1.78
C MET A 83 -5.53 4.83 1.45
N ILE A 84 -4.27 4.42 1.35
CA ILE A 84 -3.13 5.30 1.04
C ILE A 84 -2.40 4.74 -0.18
N GLY A 85 -2.10 5.61 -1.15
CA GLY A 85 -1.50 5.24 -2.44
C GLY A 85 -2.53 5.27 -3.57
N ARG A 86 -2.14 5.78 -4.74
CA ARG A 86 -3.01 5.84 -5.92
C ARG A 86 -2.90 4.55 -6.72
N ILE A 87 -4.06 4.00 -7.08
CA ILE A 87 -4.16 3.04 -8.17
C ILE A 87 -3.86 3.85 -9.44
N GLY A 88 -2.82 3.45 -10.19
CA GLY A 88 -2.51 4.07 -11.47
C GLY A 88 -3.67 3.88 -12.43
N ILE A 89 -4.38 4.96 -12.74
CA ILE A 89 -5.37 5.07 -13.82
C ILE A 89 -5.00 6.32 -14.61
#